data_AF-A0AAE8T1S8-F1
#
_entry.id   AF-A0AAE8T1S8-F1
#
_cell.length_a   1.000
_cell.length_b   1.000
_cell.length_c   1.000
_cell.angle_alpha   90.00
_cell.angle_beta   90.00
_cell.angle_gamma   90.00
#
_symmetry.space_group_name_H-M   'P 1'
#
loop_
_entity.id
_entity.type
_entity.pdbx_description
1 polymer ?
#
loop_
_entity_poly.entity_id
_entity_poly.type
_entity_poly.pdbx_seq_one_letter_code
_entity_poly.pdbx_strand_id
1 'polypeptide(L)'
;MGNPAAAKEHVYWSIWHEGVPVFFTPDPNAQLTQYIRSNAEMRAAIMATQGHNDVARNLIAGLNDDELQQLILVAPAEISAMTFAHDTMSGHFHWVCYHEGYLPEIRQWNSDQNYAAIRAQYRSVQEHNPDARNLLAAVDNTWIKDLIDSY
;
A
#
# COMPACT_ATOMS: atom_id res chain seq x y z
N MET A 1 -24.26 8.18 -11.70
CA MET A 1 -23.30 8.38 -10.59
C MET A 1 -23.03 7.01 -10.00
N GLY A 2 -21.77 6.71 -9.68
CA GLY A 2 -21.40 5.46 -9.03
C GLY A 2 -21.88 5.41 -7.58
N ASN A 3 -21.57 4.34 -6.87
CA ASN A 3 -21.71 4.27 -5.42
C ASN A 3 -20.31 4.15 -4.78
N PRO A 4 -19.62 5.28 -4.52
CA PRO A 4 -18.25 5.28 -3.99
C PRO A 4 -18.13 4.56 -2.65
N ALA A 5 -19.16 4.63 -1.80
CA ALA A 5 -19.18 3.94 -0.52
C ALA A 5 -19.13 2.42 -0.70
N ALA A 6 -19.90 1.88 -1.66
CA ALA A 6 -19.87 0.44 -1.97
C ALA A 6 -18.57 0.02 -2.68
N ALA A 7 -17.96 0.89 -3.48
CA ALA A 7 -16.71 0.57 -4.17
C ALA A 7 -15.46 0.69 -3.27
N LYS A 8 -15.53 1.50 -2.21
CA LYS A 8 -14.41 1.81 -1.30
C LYS A 8 -13.72 0.56 -0.77
N GLU A 9 -14.49 -0.40 -0.26
CA GLU A 9 -13.94 -1.64 0.30
C GLU A 9 -13.11 -2.41 -0.73
N HIS A 10 -13.59 -2.53 -1.97
CA HIS A 10 -12.89 -3.23 -3.04
C HIS A 10 -11.64 -2.48 -3.52
N VAL A 11 -11.70 -1.15 -3.61
CA VAL A 11 -10.53 -0.33 -3.93
C VAL A 11 -9.45 -0.50 -2.85
N TYR A 12 -9.85 -0.44 -1.58
CA TYR A 12 -8.93 -0.55 -0.46
C TYR A 12 -8.33 -1.95 -0.39
N TRP A 13 -9.15 -2.99 -0.50
CA TRP A 13 -8.72 -4.38 -0.58
C TRP A 13 -7.67 -4.58 -1.68
N SER A 14 -7.92 -4.06 -2.89
CA SER A 14 -6.95 -4.15 -3.98
C SER A 14 -5.62 -3.47 -3.65
N ILE A 15 -5.63 -2.37 -2.89
CA ILE A 15 -4.40 -1.69 -2.47
C ILE A 15 -3.66 -2.51 -1.40
N TRP A 16 -4.29 -2.79 -0.25
CA TRP A 16 -3.57 -3.32 0.91
C TRP A 16 -3.45 -4.84 0.93
N HIS A 17 -4.46 -5.57 0.42
CA HIS A 17 -4.49 -7.03 0.44
C HIS A 17 -3.87 -7.60 -0.85
N GLU A 18 -4.23 -7.04 -2.01
CA GLU A 18 -3.70 -7.50 -3.31
C GLU A 18 -2.39 -6.81 -3.70
N GLY A 19 -2.04 -5.71 -3.03
CA GLY A 19 -0.74 -5.04 -3.18
C GLY A 19 -0.64 -4.09 -4.36
N VAL A 20 -1.75 -3.48 -4.80
CA VAL A 20 -1.72 -2.42 -5.82
C VAL A 20 -1.07 -1.15 -5.23
N PRO A 21 0.12 -0.75 -5.68
CA PRO A 21 0.84 0.37 -5.07
C PRO A 21 0.22 1.71 -5.47
N VAL A 22 -0.16 2.53 -4.49
CA VAL A 22 -0.75 3.87 -4.72
C VAL A 22 0.28 4.84 -5.30
N PHE A 23 1.51 4.76 -4.80
CA PHE A 23 2.58 5.67 -5.13
C PHE A 23 3.58 5.07 -6.13
N PHE A 24 4.24 5.92 -6.88
CA PHE A 24 5.39 5.55 -7.71
C PHE A 24 6.48 6.62 -7.67
N THR A 25 7.71 6.20 -7.93
CA THR A 25 8.89 7.07 -8.01
C THR A 25 9.33 7.14 -9.48
N PRO A 26 9.16 8.27 -10.19
CA PRO A 26 9.54 8.38 -11.60
C PRO A 26 11.05 8.41 -11.81
N ASP A 27 11.79 9.06 -10.90
CA ASP A 27 13.24 9.07 -10.88
C ASP A 27 13.73 8.14 -9.78
N PRO A 28 14.40 7.02 -10.10
CA PRO A 28 14.92 6.10 -9.09
C PRO A 28 15.99 6.72 -8.18
N ASN A 29 16.51 7.92 -8.50
CA ASN A 29 17.41 8.65 -7.60
C ASN A 29 16.68 9.59 -6.64
N ALA A 30 15.38 9.84 -6.85
CA ALA A 30 14.55 10.72 -6.03
C ALA A 30 13.54 9.91 -5.19
N GLN A 31 14.02 8.88 -4.49
CA GLN A 31 13.20 7.84 -3.87
C GLN A 31 12.12 8.34 -2.90
N LEU A 32 12.34 9.47 -2.23
CA LEU A 32 11.38 10.10 -1.32
C LEU A 32 10.36 11.00 -2.03
N THR A 33 10.61 11.40 -3.28
CA THR A 33 9.66 12.17 -4.08
C THR A 33 8.78 11.21 -4.87
N GLN A 34 7.63 10.89 -4.30
CA GLN A 34 6.67 9.98 -4.92
C GLN A 34 5.42 10.71 -5.38
N TYR A 35 4.79 10.14 -6.40
CA TYR A 35 3.56 10.65 -7.00
C TYR A 35 2.48 9.60 -6.89
N ILE A 36 1.24 10.04 -6.71
CA ILE A 36 0.09 9.16 -6.80
C ILE A 36 -0.06 8.74 -8.27
N ARG A 37 -0.25 7.43 -8.49
CA ARG A 37 -0.50 6.89 -9.83
C ARG A 37 -1.76 7.48 -10.45
N SER A 38 -1.80 7.54 -11.78
CA SER A 38 -2.97 8.08 -12.47
C SER A 38 -4.22 7.23 -12.22
N ASN A 39 -5.41 7.86 -12.32
CA ASN A 39 -6.69 7.14 -12.22
C ASN A 39 -6.79 5.98 -13.22
N ALA A 40 -6.25 6.14 -14.43
CA ALA A 40 -6.27 5.09 -15.45
C ALA A 40 -5.44 3.88 -15.02
N GLU A 41 -4.22 4.09 -14.52
CA GLU A 41 -3.35 3.02 -14.02
C GLU A 41 -3.95 2.33 -12.79
N MET A 42 -4.45 3.12 -11.83
CA MET A 42 -5.07 2.61 -10.62
C MET A 42 -6.31 1.79 -10.95
N ARG A 43 -7.21 2.31 -11.81
CA ARG A 43 -8.41 1.58 -12.23
C ARG A 43 -8.05 0.27 -12.91
N ALA A 44 -7.09 0.27 -13.83
CA ALA A 44 -6.67 -0.94 -14.52
C ALA A 44 -6.11 -1.99 -13.54
N ALA A 45 -5.23 -1.58 -12.62
CA ALA A 45 -4.65 -2.48 -11.62
C ALA A 45 -5.69 -3.05 -10.65
N ILE A 46 -6.58 -2.21 -10.12
CA ILE A 46 -7.66 -2.62 -9.21
C ILE A 46 -8.63 -3.59 -9.92
N MET A 47 -9.00 -3.29 -11.17
CA MET A 47 -9.89 -4.15 -11.96
C MET A 47 -9.26 -5.51 -12.25
N ALA A 48 -7.94 -5.56 -12.45
CA ALA A 48 -7.21 -6.81 -12.66
C ALA A 48 -7.23 -7.70 -11.41
N THR A 49 -7.03 -7.14 -10.22
CA THR A 49 -7.09 -7.95 -8.98
C THR A 49 -8.50 -8.42 -8.63
N GLN A 50 -9.52 -7.67 -9.04
CA GLN A 50 -10.94 -8.03 -8.90
C GLN A 50 -11.47 -8.91 -10.05
N GLY A 51 -10.60 -9.51 -10.89
CA GLY A 51 -10.98 -10.27 -12.08
C GLY A 51 -11.99 -11.41 -11.83
N HIS A 52 -12.06 -11.91 -10.60
CA HIS A 52 -12.95 -12.99 -10.16
C HIS A 52 -14.26 -12.47 -9.52
N ASN A 53 -14.41 -11.16 -9.30
CA ASN A 53 -15.52 -10.54 -8.57
C ASN A 53 -16.25 -9.53 -9.46
N ASP A 54 -17.26 -10.01 -10.20
CA ASP A 54 -18.03 -9.17 -11.13
C ASP A 54 -18.78 -8.03 -10.44
N VAL A 55 -19.20 -8.22 -9.18
CA VAL A 55 -19.86 -7.17 -8.40
C VAL A 55 -18.89 -6.01 -8.15
N ALA A 56 -17.70 -6.32 -7.64
CA ALA A 56 -16.65 -5.32 -7.41
C ALA A 56 -16.28 -4.59 -8.71
N ARG A 57 -16.08 -5.35 -9.80
CA ARG A 57 -15.74 -4.78 -11.11
C ARG A 57 -16.81 -3.83 -11.63
N ASN A 58 -18.09 -4.17 -11.47
CA ASN A 58 -19.19 -3.29 -11.87
C ASN A 58 -19.24 -2.01 -11.00
N LEU A 59 -19.04 -2.13 -9.69
CA LEU A 59 -18.97 -0.99 -8.78
C LEU A 59 -17.82 -0.04 -9.16
N ILE A 60 -16.62 -0.57 -9.39
CA ILE A 60 -15.44 0.19 -9.76
C ILE A 60 -15.58 0.80 -11.17
N ALA A 61 -16.12 0.06 -12.14
CA ALA A 61 -16.39 0.57 -13.49
C ALA A 61 -17.42 1.71 -13.49
N GLY A 62 -18.36 1.70 -12.55
CA GLY A 62 -19.37 2.75 -12.39
C GLY A 62 -18.87 4.05 -11.76
N LEU A 63 -17.67 4.08 -11.19
CA LEU A 63 -17.07 5.30 -10.64
C LEU A 63 -16.61 6.22 -11.77
N ASN A 64 -16.87 7.52 -11.66
CA ASN A 64 -16.16 8.51 -12.45
C ASN A 64 -14.72 8.73 -11.90
N ASP A 65 -13.92 9.51 -12.61
CA ASP A 65 -12.52 9.72 -12.26
C ASP A 65 -12.34 10.54 -10.97
N ASP A 66 -13.22 11.51 -10.69
CA ASP A 66 -13.18 12.28 -9.45
C ASP A 66 -13.50 11.38 -8.23
N GLU A 67 -14.52 10.54 -8.35
CA GLU A 67 -14.94 9.57 -7.33
C GLU A 67 -13.80 8.58 -7.02
N LEU A 68 -13.16 8.04 -8.07
CA LEU A 68 -12.02 7.13 -7.90
C LEU A 68 -10.79 7.86 -7.31
N GLN A 69 -10.49 9.06 -7.79
CA GLN A 69 -9.36 9.85 -7.29
C GLN A 69 -9.51 10.17 -5.81
N GLN A 70 -10.72 10.53 -5.36
CA GLN A 70 -11.00 10.78 -3.95
C GLN A 70 -10.73 9.54 -3.09
N LEU A 71 -11.14 8.36 -3.54
CA LEU A 71 -10.85 7.11 -2.83
C LEU A 71 -9.35 6.83 -2.74
N ILE A 72 -8.61 7.04 -3.85
CA ILE A 72 -7.15 6.81 -3.91
C ILE A 72 -6.40 7.82 -3.02
N LEU A 73 -6.80 9.09 -3.01
CA LEU A 73 -6.15 10.13 -2.20
C LEU A 73 -6.27 9.87 -0.70
N VAL A 74 -7.41 9.33 -0.27
CA VAL A 74 -7.70 9.07 1.15
C VAL A 74 -7.18 7.70 1.61
N ALA A 75 -7.05 6.73 0.71
CA ALA A 75 -6.65 5.37 1.01
C ALA A 75 -5.36 5.26 1.85
N PRO A 76 -4.23 5.95 1.55
CA PRO A 76 -3.01 5.84 2.35
C PRO A 76 -3.22 6.17 3.83
N ALA A 77 -3.97 7.24 4.13
CA ALA A 77 -4.20 7.69 5.50
C ALA A 77 -5.14 6.73 6.25
N GLU A 78 -6.22 6.29 5.60
CA GLU A 78 -7.16 5.37 6.24
C GLU A 78 -6.57 3.97 6.42
N ILE A 79 -5.92 3.41 5.39
CA ILE A 79 -5.35 2.05 5.44
C ILE A 79 -4.22 1.99 6.47
N SER A 80 -3.34 3.00 6.55
CA SER A 80 -2.27 3.01 7.56
C SER A 80 -2.78 3.10 9.00
N ALA A 81 -3.99 3.61 9.21
CA ALA A 81 -4.65 3.68 10.51
C ALA A 81 -5.52 2.45 10.84
N MET A 82 -5.73 1.52 9.90
CA MET A 82 -6.51 0.30 10.12
C MET A 82 -5.76 -0.72 10.97
N THR A 83 -6.54 -1.67 11.50
CA THR A 83 -6.03 -2.87 12.17
C THR A 83 -6.21 -4.09 11.26
N PHE A 84 -5.15 -4.87 11.11
CA PHE A 84 -5.04 -6.08 10.30
C PHE A 84 -4.60 -7.22 11.21
N ALA A 85 -5.36 -8.32 11.27
CA ALA A 85 -5.06 -9.46 12.16
C ALA A 85 -4.73 -9.05 13.61
N HIS A 86 -5.50 -8.11 14.17
CA HIS A 86 -5.34 -7.55 15.53
C HIS A 86 -4.14 -6.61 15.76
N ASP A 87 -3.40 -6.20 14.72
CA ASP A 87 -2.32 -5.21 14.85
C ASP A 87 -2.40 -4.11 13.78
N THR A 88 -1.72 -3.00 14.02
CA THR A 88 -1.59 -1.88 13.07
C THR A 88 -0.54 -2.18 12.00
N MET A 89 -0.57 -1.44 10.89
CA MET A 89 0.50 -1.51 9.88
C MET A 89 1.89 -1.24 10.51
N SER A 90 1.99 -0.24 11.39
CA SER A 90 3.22 0.04 12.14
C SER A 90 3.63 -1.13 13.03
N GLY A 91 2.69 -1.81 13.68
CA GLY A 91 2.96 -2.98 14.52
C GLY A 91 3.51 -4.17 13.72
N HIS A 92 2.90 -4.47 12.57
CA HIS A 92 3.43 -5.48 11.64
C HIS A 92 4.84 -5.15 11.16
N PHE A 93 5.11 -3.88 10.84
CA PHE A 93 6.45 -3.46 10.41
C PHE A 93 7.46 -3.48 11.58
N HIS A 94 7.05 -3.08 12.78
CA HIS A 94 7.85 -3.18 14.01
C HIS A 94 8.21 -4.65 14.32
N TRP A 95 7.26 -5.57 14.14
CA TRP A 95 7.50 -7.01 14.30
C TRP A 95 8.60 -7.52 13.35
N VAL A 96 8.58 -7.12 12.06
CA VAL A 96 9.66 -7.43 11.12
C VAL A 96 11.01 -6.86 11.58
N CYS A 97 11.02 -5.65 12.12
CA CYS A 97 12.26 -5.01 12.57
C CYS A 97 12.87 -5.70 13.80
N TYR A 98 12.05 -5.98 14.82
CA TYR A 98 12.56 -6.41 16.13
C TYR A 98 12.41 -7.90 16.41
N HIS A 99 11.28 -8.51 16.02
CA HIS A 99 11.07 -9.94 16.27
C HIS A 99 11.87 -10.78 15.27
N GLU A 100 11.81 -10.41 14.00
CA GLU A 100 12.54 -11.09 12.92
C GLU A 100 13.99 -10.58 12.78
N GLY A 101 14.33 -9.49 13.47
CA GLY A 101 15.70 -9.02 13.65
C GLY A 101 16.28 -8.19 12.49
N TYR A 102 15.45 -7.74 11.54
CA TYR A 102 15.90 -7.01 10.34
C TYR A 102 16.12 -5.50 10.53
N LEU A 103 15.99 -4.97 11.75
CA LEU A 103 16.18 -3.53 12.00
C LEU A 103 17.54 -2.99 11.48
N PRO A 104 18.68 -3.66 11.66
CA PRO A 104 19.97 -3.18 11.15
C PRO A 104 19.98 -3.03 9.62
N GLU A 105 19.51 -4.03 8.88
CA GLU A 105 19.43 -4.03 7.42
C GLU A 105 18.44 -2.97 6.93
N ILE A 106 17.28 -2.86 7.57
CA ILE A 106 16.27 -1.86 7.23
C ILE A 106 16.81 -0.44 7.43
N ARG A 107 17.55 -0.17 8.52
CA ARG A 107 18.22 1.13 8.73
C ARG A 107 19.30 1.40 7.68
N GLN A 108 20.08 0.38 7.31
CA GLN A 108 21.07 0.53 6.24
C GLN A 108 20.39 0.88 4.91
N TRP A 109 19.36 0.13 4.50
CA TRP A 109 18.61 0.44 3.29
C TRP A 109 17.90 1.78 3.36
N ASN A 110 17.44 2.23 4.53
CA ASN A 110 16.87 3.58 4.70
C ASN A 110 17.93 4.66 4.43
N SER A 111 19.15 4.49 4.95
CA SER A 111 20.29 5.38 4.68
C SER A 111 20.66 5.39 3.19
N ASP A 112 20.62 4.23 2.55
CA ASP A 112 20.89 4.07 1.10
C ASP A 112 19.70 4.48 0.22
N GLN A 113 18.58 4.92 0.83
CA GLN A 113 17.30 5.18 0.17
C GLN A 113 16.76 4.01 -0.67
N ASN A 114 17.13 2.78 -0.34
CA ASN A 114 16.72 1.56 -1.02
C ASN A 114 15.38 1.01 -0.51
N TYR A 115 14.31 1.77 -0.73
CA TYR A 115 12.95 1.39 -0.29
C TYR A 115 12.41 0.17 -1.04
N ALA A 116 12.93 -0.15 -2.23
CA ALA A 116 12.60 -1.38 -2.92
C ALA A 116 13.04 -2.61 -2.12
N ALA A 117 14.26 -2.59 -1.56
CA ALA A 117 14.76 -3.66 -0.69
C ALA A 117 13.93 -3.77 0.61
N ILE A 118 13.59 -2.62 1.24
CA ILE A 118 12.74 -2.61 2.45
C ILE A 118 11.39 -3.27 2.18
N ARG A 119 10.72 -2.87 1.09
CA ARG A 119 9.41 -3.41 0.69
C ARG A 119 9.49 -4.90 0.37
N ALA A 120 10.54 -5.34 -0.34
CA ALA A 120 10.77 -6.74 -0.65
C ALA A 120 11.01 -7.59 0.61
N GLN A 121 11.85 -7.11 1.53
CA GLN A 121 12.15 -7.80 2.79
C GLN A 121 10.90 -7.92 3.66
N TYR A 122 10.16 -6.82 3.85
CA TYR A 122 8.90 -6.83 4.59
C TYR A 122 7.93 -7.86 4.02
N ARG A 123 7.70 -7.83 2.69
CA ARG A 123 6.80 -8.78 2.03
C ARG A 123 7.26 -10.23 2.17
N SER A 124 8.56 -10.49 2.05
CA SER A 124 9.13 -11.83 2.18
C SER A 124 8.88 -12.40 3.58
N VAL A 125 9.12 -11.60 4.62
CA VAL A 125 8.92 -12.01 6.01
C VAL A 125 7.43 -12.25 6.30
N GLN A 126 6.59 -11.34 5.81
CA GLN A 126 5.14 -11.42 5.99
C GLN A 126 4.45 -12.34 4.98
N GLU A 127 5.16 -13.09 4.12
CA GLU A 127 4.56 -13.85 3.00
C GLU A 127 3.44 -14.80 3.46
N HIS A 128 3.64 -15.40 4.64
CA HIS A 128 2.72 -16.31 5.30
C HIS A 128 1.45 -15.63 5.86
N ASN A 129 1.47 -14.31 6.01
CA ASN A 129 0.38 -13.50 6.54
C ASN A 129 -0.30 -12.71 5.41
N PRO A 130 -1.41 -13.22 4.83
CA PRO A 130 -2.13 -12.54 3.75
C PRO A 130 -2.66 -11.16 4.18
N ASP A 131 -2.92 -10.97 5.47
CA ASP A 131 -3.44 -9.72 6.01
C ASP A 131 -2.35 -8.63 6.17
N ALA A 132 -1.07 -9.00 6.11
CA ALA A 132 0.04 -8.08 6.35
C ALA A 132 1.01 -7.92 5.16
N ARG A 133 1.18 -8.94 4.32
CA ARG A 133 2.27 -9.01 3.32
C ARG A 133 2.35 -7.86 2.32
N ASN A 134 1.23 -7.20 2.06
CA ASN A 134 1.11 -6.17 1.04
C ASN A 134 0.81 -4.77 1.62
N LEU A 135 0.77 -4.62 2.96
CA LEU A 135 0.38 -3.37 3.62
C LEU A 135 1.17 -2.14 3.16
N LEU A 136 2.47 -2.30 2.88
CA LEU A 136 3.30 -1.19 2.42
C LEU A 136 2.86 -0.63 1.05
N ALA A 137 2.07 -1.34 0.25
CA ALA A 137 1.56 -0.83 -1.03
C ALA A 137 0.70 0.45 -0.88
N ALA A 138 0.10 0.65 0.29
CA ALA A 138 -0.75 1.80 0.56
C ALA A 138 0.02 3.09 0.89
N VAL A 139 1.29 3.00 1.30
CA VAL A 139 2.05 4.12 1.85
C VAL A 139 3.23 4.50 0.96
N ASP A 140 3.64 5.76 1.06
CA ASP A 140 4.83 6.26 0.40
C ASP A 140 6.12 5.91 1.19
N ASN A 141 7.27 6.22 0.60
CA ASN A 141 8.58 5.97 1.16
C ASN A 141 8.90 6.94 2.30
N THR A 142 8.27 8.12 2.34
CA THR A 142 8.42 9.08 3.44
C THR A 142 7.80 8.52 4.71
N TRP A 143 6.61 7.92 4.62
CA TRP A 143 5.96 7.23 5.73
C TRP A 143 6.83 6.09 6.27
N ILE A 144 7.43 5.28 5.37
CA ILE A 144 8.34 4.20 5.76
C ILE A 144 9.58 4.75 6.47
N LYS A 145 10.18 5.82 5.92
CA LYS A 145 11.33 6.49 6.51
C LYS A 145 11.01 7.01 7.92
N ASP A 146 9.90 7.75 8.07
CA ASP A 146 9.50 8.34 9.33
C ASP A 146 9.21 7.27 10.39
N LEU A 147 8.63 6.14 9.96
CA LEU A 147 8.43 4.98 10.83
C LEU A 147 9.77 4.39 11.31
N ILE A 148 10.72 4.17 10.42
CA ILE A 148 12.05 3.64 10.76
C ILE A 148 12.80 4.60 11.69
N ASP A 149 12.69 5.91 11.45
CA ASP A 149 13.34 6.94 12.27
C ASP A 149 12.71 7.08 13.67
N SER A 150 11.52 6.52 13.87
CA SER A 150 10.85 6.46 15.18
C SER A 150 11.28 5.29 16.06
N TYR A 151 12.02 4.32 15.49
CA TYR A 151 12.57 3.14 16.16
C TYR A 151 14.00 3.39 16.64
#